data_AF-A0A3A5RBK5-F1
#
_entry.id   AF-A0A3A5RBK5-F1
#
_cell.length_a   1.000
_cell.length_b   1.000
_cell.length_c   1.000
_cell.angle_alpha   90.00
_cell.angle_beta   90.00
_cell.angle_gamma   90.00
#
_symmetry.space_group_name_H-M   'P 1'
#
loop_
_entity.id
_entity.type
_entity.pdbx_description
1 polymer ?
#
loop_
_entity_poly.entity_id
_entity_poly.type
_entity_poly.pdbx_seq_one_letter_code
_entity_poly.pdbx_strand_id
1 'polypeptide(L)'
;MKNIVYILVCASVIFFTACSSQDKNKKDGTQVLMQDSTEIAGPQRMQVSDVKTSFTYKGKEYQSSVVRRPDESLPIVKNEQGEKFVDNRITLRITCGGKQVVDKVFTKDNFASLVDAKFMKYSILEGLVYDKTTPQGIIYAASVCYPQSDLYVPIRLTITADGKISMAKEELMEDYQTDSID
;
A
#
# COMPACT_ATOMS: atom_id res chain seq x y z
N MET A 1 -59.75 4.71 37.32
CA MET A 1 -60.73 3.67 36.94
C MET A 1 -62.08 4.35 36.65
N LYS A 2 -62.80 3.88 35.61
CA LYS A 2 -64.02 4.43 34.94
C LYS A 2 -63.70 5.62 33.99
N ASN A 3 -63.54 5.47 32.67
CA ASN A 3 -64.31 4.86 31.54
C ASN A 3 -65.36 5.80 30.91
N ILE A 4 -65.46 5.71 29.57
CA ILE A 4 -66.58 6.10 28.64
C ILE A 4 -66.44 7.55 28.11
N VAL A 5 -65.99 7.86 26.87
CA VAL A 5 -66.33 7.48 25.46
C VAL A 5 -67.75 7.86 25.03
N TYR A 6 -67.91 8.86 24.15
CA TYR A 6 -68.95 9.01 23.11
C TYR A 6 -68.48 10.08 22.08
N ILE A 7 -68.06 9.70 20.86
CA ILE A 7 -68.82 9.62 19.57
C ILE A 7 -69.31 10.97 19.01
N LEU A 8 -68.52 11.49 18.06
CA LEU A 8 -68.85 11.85 16.66
C LEU A 8 -70.21 12.51 16.34
N VAL A 9 -70.16 13.77 15.88
CA VAL A 9 -71.18 14.36 14.99
C VAL A 9 -70.48 15.21 13.91
N CYS A 10 -70.54 14.73 12.67
CA CYS A 10 -70.29 15.49 11.46
C CYS A 10 -71.60 16.20 11.05
N ALA A 11 -71.55 17.51 10.79
CA ALA A 11 -72.58 18.19 10.01
C ALA A 11 -71.94 19.36 9.24
N SER A 12 -71.80 19.11 7.94
CA SER A 12 -71.40 20.03 6.87
C SER A 12 -72.47 21.06 6.55
N VAL A 13 -72.10 22.33 6.30
CA VAL A 13 -72.77 23.18 5.28
C VAL A 13 -71.74 24.13 4.65
N ILE A 14 -71.80 24.17 3.31
CA ILE A 14 -70.93 24.82 2.32
C ILE A 14 -71.41 26.24 2.03
N PHE A 15 -70.52 27.20 1.71
CA PHE A 15 -70.78 28.20 0.65
C PHE A 15 -69.49 28.63 -0.07
N PHE A 16 -69.61 28.74 -1.38
CA PHE A 16 -68.59 28.93 -2.42
C PHE A 16 -68.18 30.39 -2.64
N THR A 17 -66.97 30.61 -3.19
CA THR A 17 -66.62 31.51 -4.32
C THR A 17 -65.10 31.31 -4.63
N ALA A 18 -64.70 30.64 -5.72
CA ALA A 18 -64.37 31.14 -7.09
C ALA A 18 -63.39 32.34 -7.05
N CYS A 19 -62.19 32.35 -7.68
CA CYS A 19 -61.74 31.98 -9.03
C CYS A 19 -60.22 31.61 -9.03
N SER A 20 -59.77 30.53 -9.70
CA SER A 20 -59.14 30.48 -11.06
C SER A 20 -57.84 31.28 -11.20
N SER A 21 -56.67 30.82 -11.68
CA SER A 21 -56.13 29.54 -12.22
C SER A 21 -54.68 29.83 -12.71
N GLN A 22 -53.83 28.78 -12.80
CA GLN A 22 -52.50 28.71 -13.49
C GLN A 22 -51.31 29.45 -12.83
N ASP A 23 -50.09 28.94 -12.74
CA ASP A 23 -49.49 27.71 -13.31
C ASP A 23 -48.16 27.34 -12.60
N LYS A 24 -47.89 26.03 -12.57
CA LYS A 24 -46.59 25.33 -12.70
C LYS A 24 -45.52 25.42 -11.60
N ASN A 25 -45.53 24.35 -10.79
CA ASN A 25 -44.40 23.44 -10.57
C ASN A 25 -43.11 23.82 -11.33
N LYS A 26 -42.10 24.31 -10.59
CA LYS A 26 -40.71 24.16 -11.00
C LYS A 26 -40.03 23.30 -9.94
N LYS A 27 -40.02 21.99 -10.20
CA LYS A 27 -39.16 21.04 -9.50
C LYS A 27 -37.73 21.50 -9.67
N ASP A 28 -37.06 21.60 -8.54
CA ASP A 28 -35.65 21.88 -8.39
C ASP A 28 -34.84 20.86 -9.19
N GLY A 29 -34.45 21.26 -10.40
CA GLY A 29 -33.59 20.49 -11.27
C GLY A 29 -32.15 20.66 -10.82
N THR A 30 -31.80 20.12 -9.65
CA THR A 30 -30.40 19.78 -9.36
C THR A 30 -30.04 18.61 -10.26
N GLN A 31 -29.79 18.92 -11.53
CA GLN A 31 -29.06 18.04 -12.42
C GLN A 31 -27.65 17.99 -11.84
N VAL A 32 -27.39 16.98 -11.01
CA VAL A 32 -26.04 16.57 -10.67
C VAL A 32 -25.43 16.15 -11.99
N LEU A 33 -24.77 17.09 -12.67
CA LEU A 33 -23.80 16.77 -13.69
C LEU A 33 -22.77 15.89 -12.97
N MET A 34 -22.85 14.57 -13.20
CA MET A 34 -21.69 13.72 -13.03
C MET A 34 -20.68 14.28 -14.04
N GLN A 35 -19.86 15.20 -13.55
CA GLN A 35 -18.67 15.64 -14.23
C GLN A 35 -17.87 14.36 -14.43
N ASP A 36 -17.85 13.90 -15.66
CA ASP A 36 -17.10 12.74 -16.11
C ASP A 36 -15.63 13.12 -15.92
N SER A 37 -15.11 12.86 -14.71
CA SER A 37 -13.74 13.15 -14.34
C SER A 37 -12.83 12.23 -15.13
N THR A 38 -12.60 12.59 -16.39
CA THR A 38 -11.50 12.10 -17.22
C THR A 38 -10.19 12.74 -16.76
N GLU A 39 -9.99 12.86 -15.44
CA GLU A 39 -8.64 12.97 -14.91
C GLU A 39 -8.01 11.61 -15.14
N ILE A 40 -7.12 11.54 -16.14
CA ILE A 40 -6.13 10.47 -16.19
C ILE A 40 -5.35 10.62 -14.89
N ALA A 41 -5.72 9.85 -13.87
CA ALA A 41 -5.01 9.85 -12.61
C ALA A 41 -3.52 9.65 -12.93
N GLY A 42 -2.69 10.58 -12.45
CA GLY A 42 -1.25 10.48 -12.62
C GLY A 42 -0.72 9.16 -12.06
N PRO A 43 0.54 8.78 -12.35
CA PRO A 43 1.10 7.54 -11.83
C PRO A 43 0.89 7.40 -10.31
N GLN A 44 0.45 6.22 -9.88
CA GLN A 44 0.19 5.90 -8.48
C GLN A 44 1.50 5.79 -7.70
N ARG A 45 1.45 6.11 -6.40
CA ARG A 45 2.61 6.16 -5.52
C ARG A 45 2.37 5.34 -4.27
N MET A 46 3.41 4.65 -3.82
CA MET A 46 3.39 4.06 -2.48
C MET A 46 3.55 5.16 -1.43
N GLN A 47 3.00 4.92 -0.23
CA GLN A 47 3.27 5.77 0.92
C GLN A 47 4.75 5.72 1.30
N VAL A 48 5.27 6.87 1.72
CA VAL A 48 6.60 6.97 2.30
C VAL A 48 6.63 6.17 3.60
N SER A 49 7.68 5.39 3.81
CA SER A 49 7.94 4.71 5.08
C SER A 49 9.30 5.12 5.63
N ASP A 50 9.38 5.29 6.95
CA ASP A 50 10.61 5.58 7.69
C ASP A 50 10.57 4.73 8.97
N VAL A 51 11.40 3.70 9.01
CA VAL A 51 11.44 2.74 10.12
C VAL A 51 12.83 2.76 10.73
N LYS A 52 12.89 2.90 12.05
CA LYS A 52 14.12 2.83 12.84
C LYS A 52 14.10 1.60 13.73
N THR A 53 15.23 0.91 13.81
CA THR A 53 15.36 -0.34 14.57
C THR A 53 16.71 -0.38 15.28
N SER A 54 16.68 -0.70 16.57
CA SER A 54 17.87 -0.99 17.38
C SER A 54 18.00 -2.51 17.54
N PHE A 55 19.22 -3.04 17.40
CA PHE A 55 19.48 -4.46 17.65
C PHE A 55 20.93 -4.71 18.07
N THR A 56 21.18 -5.86 18.67
CA THR A 56 22.52 -6.29 19.09
C THR A 56 23.08 -7.32 18.11
N TYR A 57 24.32 -7.12 17.66
CA TYR A 57 25.05 -8.08 16.83
C TYR A 57 26.50 -8.20 17.32
N LYS A 58 26.96 -9.42 17.61
CA LYS A 58 28.31 -9.70 18.12
C LYS A 58 28.70 -8.81 19.33
N GLY A 59 27.76 -8.68 20.27
CA GLY A 59 27.95 -7.92 21.51
C GLY A 59 28.00 -6.40 21.36
N LYS A 60 27.67 -5.86 20.19
CA LYS A 60 27.60 -4.41 19.94
C LYS A 60 26.19 -4.00 19.57
N GLU A 61 25.79 -2.81 20.00
CA GLU A 61 24.52 -2.21 19.59
C GLU A 61 24.63 -1.53 18.22
N TYR A 62 23.61 -1.75 17.40
CA TYR A 62 23.44 -1.17 16.08
C TYR A 62 22.15 -0.36 16.04
N GLN A 63 22.18 0.71 15.26
CA GLN A 63 21.04 1.57 14.95
C GLN A 63 20.83 1.55 13.44
N SER A 64 19.66 1.09 13.02
CA SER A 64 19.24 1.01 11.62
C SER A 64 18.14 2.01 11.33
N SER A 65 18.17 2.62 10.16
CA SER A 65 17.08 3.38 9.57
C SER A 65 16.86 2.91 8.13
N VAL A 66 15.62 2.56 7.81
CA VAL A 66 15.19 2.21 6.46
C VAL A 66 14.13 3.19 6.02
N VAL A 67 14.37 3.84 4.89
CA VAL A 67 13.46 4.86 4.38
C VAL A 67 13.10 4.60 2.92
N ARG A 68 11.83 4.27 2.65
CA ARG A 68 11.29 4.09 1.30
C ARG A 68 10.59 5.36 0.85
N ARG A 69 10.88 5.81 -0.37
CA ARG A 69 10.16 6.91 -1.02
C ARG A 69 9.90 6.59 -2.49
N PRO A 70 8.76 7.00 -3.05
CA PRO A 70 8.57 7.09 -4.49
C PRO A 70 9.66 7.96 -5.11
N ASP A 71 10.11 7.58 -6.29
CA ASP A 71 11.19 8.23 -6.99
C ASP A 71 10.81 8.53 -8.44
N GLU A 72 10.42 9.78 -8.69
CA GLU A 72 9.99 10.27 -10.00
C GLU A 72 11.11 10.24 -11.06
N SER A 73 12.38 10.06 -10.66
CA SER A 73 13.49 9.94 -11.60
C SER A 73 13.63 8.53 -12.19
N LEU A 74 12.96 7.53 -11.62
CA LEU A 74 12.96 6.16 -12.13
C LEU A 74 11.93 5.96 -13.25
N PRO A 75 12.14 4.98 -14.15
CA PRO A 75 11.15 4.65 -15.18
C PRO A 75 9.79 4.29 -14.58
N ILE A 76 8.72 4.86 -15.15
CA ILE A 76 7.34 4.50 -14.79
C ILE A 76 7.08 3.03 -15.10
N VAL A 77 6.60 2.31 -14.10
CA VAL A 77 6.17 0.92 -14.23
C VAL A 77 4.71 0.91 -14.69
N LYS A 78 4.39 0.04 -15.65
CA LYS A 78 3.01 -0.20 -16.08
C LYS A 78 2.64 -1.63 -15.74
N ASN A 79 1.50 -1.87 -15.11
CA ASN A 79 0.99 -3.24 -14.95
C ASN A 79 0.36 -3.74 -16.26
N GLU A 80 -0.19 -4.96 -16.24
CA GLU A 80 -0.81 -5.58 -17.42
C GLU A 80 -2.06 -4.81 -17.90
N GLN A 81 -2.75 -4.13 -16.99
CA GLN A 81 -3.93 -3.29 -17.25
C GLN A 81 -3.55 -1.89 -17.80
N GLY A 82 -2.26 -1.56 -17.83
CA GLY A 82 -1.75 -0.28 -18.31
C GLY A 82 -1.76 0.85 -17.27
N GLU A 83 -2.11 0.56 -16.01
CA GLU A 83 -2.02 1.49 -14.90
C GLU A 83 -0.56 1.81 -14.61
N LYS A 84 -0.28 3.06 -14.24
CA LYS A 84 1.08 3.59 -14.10
C LYS A 84 1.45 3.72 -12.63
N PHE A 85 2.67 3.31 -12.29
CA PHE A 85 3.21 3.37 -10.93
C PHE A 85 4.58 4.04 -10.94
N VAL A 86 4.81 4.89 -9.94
CA VAL A 86 6.15 5.39 -9.61
C VAL A 86 6.86 4.32 -8.78
N ASP A 87 8.04 3.91 -9.23
CA ASP A 87 8.88 2.98 -8.47
C ASP A 87 9.54 3.69 -7.27
N ASN A 88 10.12 2.90 -6.36
CA ASN A 88 10.67 3.42 -5.12
C ASN A 88 12.20 3.32 -5.08
N ARG A 89 12.78 4.22 -4.29
CA ARG A 89 14.11 4.03 -3.72
C ARG A 89 13.99 3.74 -2.23
N ILE A 90 14.86 2.87 -1.73
CA ILE A 90 14.99 2.58 -0.30
C ILE A 90 16.39 2.94 0.16
N THR A 91 16.51 3.84 1.14
CA THR A 91 17.79 4.15 1.79
C THR A 91 17.93 3.31 3.06
N LEU A 92 18.97 2.50 3.13
CA LEU A 92 19.38 1.77 4.33
C LEU A 92 20.57 2.47 4.96
N ARG A 93 20.43 2.87 6.22
CA ARG A 93 21.52 3.37 7.04
C ARG A 93 21.68 2.52 8.28
N ILE A 94 22.91 2.06 8.53
CA ILE A 94 23.25 1.30 9.73
C ILE A 94 24.45 1.97 10.38
N THR A 95 24.37 2.19 11.69
CA THR A 95 25.48 2.68 12.50
C THR A 95 25.73 1.76 13.69
N CYS A 96 26.98 1.72 14.17
CA CYS A 96 27.39 0.97 15.36
C CYS A 96 28.39 1.82 16.16
N GLY A 97 28.10 2.06 17.45
CA GLY A 97 28.94 2.93 18.29
C GLY A 97 29.16 4.32 17.69
N GLY A 98 28.14 4.89 17.04
CA GLY A 98 28.20 6.19 16.36
C GLY A 98 28.94 6.21 15.02
N LYS A 99 29.53 5.08 14.58
CA LYS A 99 30.19 4.98 13.27
C LYS A 99 29.25 4.40 12.22
N GLN A 100 29.29 4.95 11.01
CA GLN A 100 28.55 4.41 9.87
C GLN A 100 29.11 3.06 9.44
N VAL A 101 28.21 2.09 9.29
CA VAL A 101 28.48 0.74 8.77
C VAL A 101 27.93 0.61 7.35
N VAL A 102 26.71 1.10 7.11
CA VAL A 102 26.07 1.13 5.79
C VAL A 102 25.40 2.50 5.59
N ASP A 103 25.55 3.06 4.40
CA ASP A 103 24.65 4.09 3.84
C ASP A 103 24.50 3.78 2.36
N LYS A 104 23.39 3.13 2.01
CA LYS A 104 23.15 2.64 0.65
C LYS A 104 21.73 2.91 0.22
N VAL A 105 21.60 3.42 -1.01
CA VAL A 105 20.32 3.53 -1.71
C VAL A 105 20.14 2.29 -2.58
N PHE A 106 18.96 1.67 -2.48
CA PHE A 106 18.51 0.56 -3.28
C PHE A 106 17.38 1.01 -4.21
N THR A 107 17.42 0.48 -5.43
CA THR A 107 16.31 0.43 -6.39
C THR A 107 16.10 -1.03 -6.77
N LYS A 108 15.00 -1.36 -7.45
CA LYS A 108 14.73 -2.75 -7.87
C LYS A 108 15.84 -3.33 -8.75
N ASP A 109 16.56 -2.50 -9.49
CA ASP A 109 17.67 -2.90 -10.37
C ASP A 109 18.85 -3.49 -9.61
N ASN A 110 19.01 -3.17 -8.32
CA ASN A 110 20.03 -3.81 -7.48
C ASN A 110 19.79 -5.32 -7.29
N PHE A 111 18.60 -5.81 -7.61
CA PHE A 111 18.19 -7.20 -7.50
C PHE A 111 18.00 -7.90 -8.84
N ALA A 112 18.28 -7.22 -9.96
CA ALA A 112 17.98 -7.73 -11.31
C ALA A 112 18.66 -9.07 -11.64
N SER A 113 19.79 -9.40 -11.00
CA SER A 113 20.46 -10.70 -11.18
C SER A 113 19.79 -11.86 -10.44
N LEU A 114 18.85 -11.57 -9.53
CA LEU A 114 18.17 -12.55 -8.67
C LEU A 114 16.70 -12.76 -9.07
N VAL A 115 16.17 -11.91 -9.95
CA VAL A 115 14.76 -11.86 -10.29
C VAL A 115 14.60 -11.98 -11.80
N ASP A 116 13.62 -12.77 -12.22
CA ASP A 116 13.30 -12.94 -13.63
C ASP A 116 13.02 -11.60 -14.31
N ALA A 117 13.51 -11.44 -15.55
CA ALA A 117 13.42 -10.17 -16.27
C ALA A 117 11.98 -9.78 -16.61
N LYS A 118 11.09 -10.76 -16.87
CA LYS A 118 9.66 -10.50 -17.07
C LYS A 118 9.05 -9.99 -15.78
N PHE A 119 9.34 -10.63 -14.64
CA PHE A 119 8.89 -10.12 -13.34
C PHE A 119 9.40 -8.70 -13.07
N MET A 120 10.69 -8.44 -13.32
CA MET A 120 11.29 -7.13 -13.06
C MET A 120 10.68 -5.97 -13.85
N LYS A 121 10.24 -6.25 -15.08
CA LYS A 121 9.65 -5.24 -15.95
C LYS A 121 8.36 -4.65 -15.36
N TYR A 122 7.55 -5.47 -14.71
CA TYR A 122 6.22 -5.09 -14.20
C TYR A 122 6.20 -4.86 -12.68
N SER A 123 7.33 -5.04 -11.99
CA SER A 123 7.42 -4.89 -10.54
C SER A 123 7.90 -3.52 -10.08
N ILE A 124 7.66 -3.22 -8.81
CA ILE A 124 8.23 -2.09 -8.07
C ILE A 124 9.03 -2.60 -6.87
N LEU A 125 10.00 -1.81 -6.40
CA LEU A 125 10.68 -2.07 -5.13
C LEU A 125 9.70 -1.78 -3.99
N GLU A 126 9.31 -2.83 -3.27
CA GLU A 126 8.29 -2.73 -2.23
C GLU A 126 8.91 -2.46 -0.87
N GLY A 127 9.81 -3.30 -0.40
CA GLY A 127 10.18 -3.28 1.02
C GLY A 127 11.64 -3.63 1.28
N LEU A 128 12.10 -3.19 2.44
CA LEU A 128 13.31 -3.66 3.09
C LEU A 128 13.07 -3.60 4.61
N VAL A 129 13.19 -4.73 5.28
CA VAL A 129 12.84 -4.87 6.69
C VAL A 129 13.95 -5.64 7.39
N TYR A 130 14.36 -5.17 8.57
CA TYR A 130 15.24 -5.93 9.43
C TYR A 130 14.53 -7.21 9.88
N ASP A 131 15.14 -8.36 9.63
CA ASP A 131 14.61 -9.67 10.05
C ASP A 131 15.24 -10.05 11.40
N LYS A 132 16.53 -10.37 11.38
CA LYS A 132 17.25 -10.89 12.55
C LYS A 132 18.76 -10.73 12.41
N THR A 133 19.49 -11.18 13.43
CA THR A 133 20.94 -11.38 13.33
C THR A 133 21.26 -12.88 13.36
N THR A 134 22.29 -13.27 12.61
CA THR A 134 22.83 -14.64 12.56
C THR A 134 24.36 -14.58 12.69
N PRO A 135 25.06 -15.70 12.95
CA PRO A 135 26.52 -15.70 12.94
C PRO A 135 27.13 -15.11 11.66
N GLN A 136 26.45 -15.32 10.52
CA GLN A 136 26.87 -14.86 9.18
C GLN A 136 26.72 -13.34 9.00
N GLY A 137 25.70 -12.72 9.60
CA GLY A 137 25.46 -11.29 9.43
C GLY A 137 24.15 -10.78 10.02
N ILE A 138 23.89 -9.50 9.76
CA ILE A 138 22.62 -8.82 10.00
C ILE A 138 21.74 -9.08 8.78
N ILE A 139 20.57 -9.68 9.00
CA ILE A 139 19.68 -10.13 7.94
C ILE A 139 18.57 -9.12 7.73
N TYR A 140 18.36 -8.74 6.47
CA TYR A 140 17.19 -7.99 6.03
C TYR A 140 16.44 -8.78 4.97
N ALA A 141 15.12 -8.69 5.00
CA ALA A 141 14.25 -9.15 3.94
C ALA A 141 13.89 -7.95 3.03
N ALA A 142 14.13 -8.08 1.74
CA ALA A 142 13.68 -7.17 0.71
C ALA A 142 12.61 -7.84 -0.15
N SER A 143 11.73 -7.04 -0.73
CA SER A 143 10.70 -7.53 -1.66
C SER A 143 10.60 -6.63 -2.88
N VAL A 144 10.48 -7.26 -4.05
CA VAL A 144 9.99 -6.63 -5.28
C VAL A 144 8.63 -7.25 -5.58
N CYS A 145 7.61 -6.44 -5.85
CA CYS A 145 6.24 -6.92 -6.03
C CYS A 145 5.61 -6.41 -7.31
N TYR A 146 4.60 -7.13 -7.80
CA TYR A 146 3.65 -6.52 -8.73
C TYR A 146 2.74 -5.56 -7.97
N PRO A 147 2.62 -4.30 -8.42
CA PRO A 147 1.75 -3.35 -7.75
C PRO A 147 0.29 -3.82 -7.75
N GLN A 148 -0.44 -3.54 -6.67
CA GLN A 148 -1.84 -3.95 -6.45
C GLN A 148 -2.08 -5.47 -6.48
N SER A 149 -1.07 -6.26 -6.18
CA SER A 149 -1.13 -7.72 -6.09
C SER A 149 -0.37 -8.21 -4.85
N ASP A 150 -0.70 -9.41 -4.39
CA ASP A 150 0.04 -10.10 -3.33
C ASP A 150 1.27 -10.86 -3.87
N LEU A 151 1.56 -10.77 -5.18
CA LEU A 151 2.68 -11.46 -5.81
C LEU A 151 3.99 -10.66 -5.64
N TYR A 152 4.95 -11.25 -4.91
CA TYR A 152 6.27 -10.67 -4.69
C TYR A 152 7.39 -11.71 -4.78
N VAL A 153 8.61 -11.25 -4.98
CA VAL A 153 9.83 -12.05 -4.88
C VAL A 153 10.58 -11.67 -3.62
N PRO A 154 10.71 -12.57 -2.63
CA PRO A 154 11.50 -12.33 -1.43
C PRO A 154 13.00 -12.45 -1.72
N ILE A 155 13.76 -11.50 -1.20
CA ILE A 155 15.20 -11.41 -1.36
C ILE A 155 15.81 -11.19 0.03
N ARG A 156 16.80 -12.00 0.39
CA ARG A 156 17.55 -11.86 1.62
C ARG A 156 18.81 -11.05 1.38
N LEU A 157 19.03 -10.04 2.21
CA LEU A 157 20.30 -9.33 2.34
C LEU A 157 21.01 -9.84 3.59
N THR A 158 22.30 -10.14 3.46
CA THR A 158 23.19 -10.41 4.58
C THR A 158 24.24 -9.32 4.65
N ILE A 159 24.29 -8.62 5.79
CA ILE A 159 25.20 -7.51 6.02
C ILE A 159 26.20 -7.88 7.10
N THR A 160 27.49 -7.83 6.78
CA THR A 160 28.56 -8.10 7.73
C THR A 160 28.86 -6.90 8.62
N ALA A 161 29.61 -7.10 9.72
CA ALA A 161 29.98 -6.02 10.64
C ALA A 161 30.84 -4.91 10.00
N ASP A 162 31.56 -5.22 8.90
CA ASP A 162 32.30 -4.26 8.08
C ASP A 162 31.46 -3.65 6.94
N GLY A 163 30.15 -3.90 6.91
CA GLY A 163 29.21 -3.27 5.99
C GLY A 163 29.14 -3.88 4.59
N LYS A 164 29.76 -5.06 4.35
CA LYS A 164 29.61 -5.77 3.08
C LYS A 164 28.20 -6.37 2.99
N ILE A 165 27.61 -6.26 1.81
CA ILE A 165 26.24 -6.70 1.54
C ILE A 165 26.31 -7.82 0.51
N SER A 166 25.76 -8.98 0.84
CA SER A 166 25.44 -10.04 -0.12
C SER A 166 23.93 -10.22 -0.21
N MET A 167 23.47 -10.69 -1.36
CA MET A 167 22.04 -10.83 -1.67
C MET A 167 21.78 -12.22 -2.24
N ALA A 168 20.67 -12.82 -1.85
CA ALA A 168 20.19 -14.08 -2.40
C ALA A 168 18.67 -14.05 -2.51
N LYS A 169 18.12 -14.69 -3.54
CA LYS A 169 16.68 -14.96 -3.57
C LYS A 169 16.34 -15.91 -2.42
N GLU A 170 15.27 -15.63 -1.67
CA GLU A 170 14.75 -16.56 -0.67
C GLU A 170 13.82 -17.55 -1.39
N GLU A 171 14.03 -18.85 -1.19
CA GLU A 171 13.10 -19.85 -1.68
C GLU A 171 12.02 -20.02 -0.61
N LEU A 172 10.76 -19.77 -0.99
CA LEU A 172 9.63 -20.16 -0.15
C LEU A 172 9.60 -21.69 -0.16
N MET A 173 9.85 -22.32 0.98
CA MET A 173 9.60 -23.75 1.11
C MET A 173 8.11 -23.96 0.90
N GLU A 174 7.75 -24.68 -0.16
CA GLU A 174 6.39 -25.17 -0.34
C GLU A 174 6.14 -26.18 0.79
N ASP A 175 5.29 -25.81 1.75
CA ASP A 175 4.77 -26.74 2.74
C ASP A 175 3.91 -27.78 2.01
N TYR A 176 4.55 -28.82 1.45
CA TYR A 176 3.87 -30.03 1.05
C TYR A 176 3.41 -30.74 2.33
N GLN A 177 2.26 -30.33 2.85
CA GLN A 177 1.44 -31.20 3.67
C GLN A 177 1.05 -32.37 2.75
N THR A 178 1.84 -33.44 2.77
CA THR A 178 1.34 -34.73 2.32
C THR A 178 0.19 -35.07 3.25
N ASP A 179 -1.04 -34.85 2.80
CA ASP A 179 -2.22 -35.49 3.36
C ASP A 179 -1.93 -36.99 3.34
N SER A 180 -1.47 -37.52 4.47
CA SER A 180 -1.40 -38.95 4.72
C SER A 180 -2.84 -39.44 4.71
N ILE A 181 -3.27 -39.99 3.58
CA ILE A 181 -4.48 -40.81 3.50
C ILE A 181 -4.17 -42.07 4.31
N ASP A 182 -4.77 -42.15 5.50
CA ASP A 182 -4.94 -43.38 6.28
C ASP A 182 -5.84 -44.39 5.53
#